data_AF-A0A0Q9RA96-F1
#
_entry.id   AF-A0A0Q9RA96-F1
#
_cell.length_a   1.000
_cell.length_b   1.000
_cell.length_c   1.000
_cell.angle_alpha   90.00
_cell.angle_beta   90.00
_cell.angle_gamma   90.00
#
_symmetry.space_group_name_H-M   'P 1'
#
loop_
_entity.id
_entity.type
_entity.pdbx_description
1 polymer ?
#
loop_
_entity_poly.entity_id
_entity_poly.type
_entity_poly.pdbx_seq_one_letter_code
_entity_poly.pdbx_strand_id
1 'polypeptide(L)' 'MVIKMETETAPEVLLDRLRRELLRLAKAEEEIALSESANVHYWEPSPLSAIAHRAAATLLRENASRIGGTAA' A
#
# COMPACT_ATOMS: atom_id res chain seq x y z
N MET A 1 40.81 -2.13 -12.67
CA MET A 1 39.53 -2.75 -12.27
C MET A 1 38.64 -1.66 -11.73
N VAL A 2 37.82 -1.06 -12.59
CA VAL A 2 36.92 0.04 -12.19
C VAL A 2 35.72 -0.62 -11.53
N ILE A 3 35.59 -0.46 -10.21
CA ILE A 3 34.33 -0.76 -9.54
C ILE A 3 33.37 0.30 -10.06
N LYS A 4 32.52 -0.10 -11.00
CA LYS A 4 31.36 0.67 -11.41
C LYS A 4 30.42 0.64 -10.21
N MET A 5 30.63 1.60 -9.30
CA MET A 5 29.67 1.92 -8.25
C MET A 5 28.53 2.61 -8.98
N GLU A 6 27.69 1.82 -9.64
CA GLU A 6 26.42 2.29 -10.16
C GLU A 6 25.64 2.71 -8.92
N THR A 7 25.71 4.01 -8.63
CA THR A 7 24.82 4.65 -7.69
C THR A 7 23.43 4.38 -8.22
N GLU A 8 22.75 3.40 -7.65
CA GLU A 8 21.30 3.29 -7.73
C GLU A 8 20.78 4.70 -7.48
N THR A 9 20.23 5.31 -8.53
CA THR A 9 20.04 6.76 -8.57
C THR A 9 19.16 7.12 -7.37
N ALA A 10 19.52 8.10 -6.54
CA ALA A 10 18.76 8.45 -5.32
C ALA A 10 17.21 8.50 -5.51
N PRO A 11 16.67 8.87 -6.70
CA PRO A 11 15.25 8.72 -7.02
C PRO A 11 14.71 7.28 -7.03
N GLU A 12 15.44 6.30 -7.55
CA GLU A 12 14.99 4.89 -7.60
C GLU A 12 14.87 4.29 -6.20
N VAL A 13 15.87 4.54 -5.35
CA VAL A 13 15.85 4.13 -3.94
C VAL A 13 14.67 4.77 -3.19
N LEU A 14 14.38 6.05 -3.48
CA LEU A 14 13.24 6.74 -2.90
C LEU A 14 11.91 6.15 -3.38
N LEU A 15 11.79 5.85 -4.68
CA LEU A 15 10.59 5.25 -5.27
C LEU A 15 10.34 3.85 -4.70
N ASP A 16 11.37 3.00 -4.54
CA ASP A 16 11.17 1.68 -3.92
C ASP A 16 10.77 1.79 -2.45
N ARG A 17 11.36 2.72 -1.69
CA ARG A 17 10.96 2.98 -0.29
C ARG A 17 9.51 3.47 -0.21
N LEU A 18 9.13 4.41 -1.06
CA LEU A 18 7.75 4.92 -1.12
C LEU A 18 6.78 3.79 -1.49
N ARG A 19 7.12 2.96 -2.48
CA ARG A 19 6.32 1.80 -2.87
C ARG A 19 6.10 0.84 -1.70
N ARG A 20 7.16 0.49 -0.96
CA ARG A 20 7.06 -0.38 0.23
C ARG A 20 6.19 0.24 1.30
N GLU A 21 6.31 1.54 1.53
CA GLU A 21 5.53 2.25 2.53
C GLU A 21 4.04 2.32 2.17
N LEU A 22 3.71 2.56 0.90
CA LEU A 22 2.32 2.49 0.40
C LEU A 22 1.72 1.10 0.61
N LEU A 23 2.47 0.03 0.33
CA LEU A 23 2.02 -1.34 0.58
C LEU A 23 1.85 -1.65 2.08
N ARG A 24 2.75 -1.13 2.93
CA ARG A 24 2.65 -1.26 4.38
C ARG A 24 1.39 -0.57 4.91
N LEU A 25 1.12 0.65 4.45
CA LEU A 25 -0.09 1.40 4.80
C LEU A 25 -1.34 0.69 4.28
N ALA A 26 -1.34 0.19 3.04
CA ALA A 26 -2.49 -0.55 2.51
C ALA A 26 -2.84 -1.78 3.34
N LYS A 27 -1.82 -2.48 3.87
CA LYS A 27 -2.03 -3.61 4.78
C LYS A 27 -2.66 -3.15 6.10
N ALA A 28 -2.15 -2.07 6.69
CA ALA A 28 -2.69 -1.53 7.94
C ALA A 28 -4.16 -1.10 7.80
N GLU A 29 -4.53 -0.44 6.71
CA GLU A 29 -5.92 -0.07 6.40
C GLU A 29 -6.83 -1.31 6.30
N GLU A 30 -6.37 -2.38 5.66
CA GLU A 30 -7.13 -3.63 5.56
C GLU A 30 -7.31 -4.31 6.93
N GLU A 31 -6.28 -4.29 7.78
CA GLU A 31 -6.33 -4.83 9.14
C GLU A 31 -7.34 -4.05 10.01
N ILE A 32 -7.38 -2.72 9.88
CA ILE A 32 -8.39 -1.88 10.55
C ILE A 32 -9.79 -2.24 10.05
N ALA A 33 -9.99 -2.29 8.72
CA ALA A 33 -11.28 -2.67 8.15
C ALA A 33 -11.77 -4.05 8.63
N LEU A 34 -10.86 -5.02 8.70
CA LEU A 34 -11.17 -6.36 9.21
C LEU A 34 -11.57 -6.31 10.69
N SER A 35 -10.83 -5.58 11.51
CA SER A 35 -11.14 -5.42 12.93
C SER A 35 -12.49 -4.76 13.14
N GLU A 36 -12.83 -3.73 12.36
CA GLU A 36 -14.13 -3.05 12.44
C GLU A 36 -15.28 -3.95 11.98
N SER A 37 -15.10 -4.67 10.87
CA SER A 37 -16.10 -5.65 10.40
C SER A 37 -16.29 -6.80 11.39
N ALA A 38 -15.25 -7.18 12.15
CA ALA A 38 -15.36 -8.23 13.16
C ALA A 38 -16.17 -7.80 14.40
N ASN A 39 -16.37 -6.49 14.60
CA ASN A 39 -17.15 -5.95 15.70
C ASN A 39 -18.66 -5.84 15.38
N VAL A 40 -19.07 -6.16 14.15
CA VAL A 40 -20.49 -6.23 13.77
C VAL A 40 -20.90 -7.66 13.49
N HIS A 41 -22.19 -7.93 13.64
CA HIS A 41 -22.73 -9.24 13.29
C HIS A 41 -22.71 -9.45 11.78
N TYR A 42 -22.62 -10.70 11.33
CA TYR A 42 -22.53 -11.01 9.89
C TYR A 42 -23.79 -10.62 9.09
N TRP A 43 -24.93 -10.44 9.74
CA TRP A 43 -26.19 -10.03 9.11
C TRP A 43 -26.36 -8.50 9.05
N GLU A 44 -25.50 -7.75 9.72
CA GLU A 44 -25.52 -6.30 9.70
C GLU A 44 -24.71 -5.78 8.50
N PRO A 45 -25.10 -4.61 7.95
CA PRO A 45 -24.26 -3.97 6.95
C PRO A 45 -22.88 -3.67 7.54
N SER A 46 -21.83 -3.82 6.72
CA SER A 46 -20.47 -3.46 7.13
C SER A 46 -20.42 -1.98 7.56
N PRO A 47 -19.65 -1.64 8.60
CA PRO A 47 -19.43 -0.25 8.99
C PRO A 47 -18.95 0.58 7.80
N LEU A 48 -19.47 1.80 7.68
CA LEU A 48 -19.05 2.73 6.62
C LEU A 48 -17.55 3.04 6.69
N SER A 49 -16.99 3.10 7.89
CA SER A 49 -15.55 3.25 8.13
C SER A 49 -14.75 2.08 7.54
N ALA A 50 -15.19 0.84 7.75
CA ALA A 50 -14.52 -0.34 7.21
C ALA A 50 -14.51 -0.34 5.67
N ILE A 51 -15.60 0.13 5.06
CA ILE A 51 -15.68 0.32 3.60
C ILE A 51 -14.66 1.39 3.15
N ALA A 52 -14.56 2.52 3.87
CA ALA A 52 -13.61 3.58 3.59
C ALA A 52 -12.15 3.11 3.72
N HIS A 53 -11.82 2.33 4.75
CA HIS A 53 -10.51 1.72 4.95
C HIS A 53 -10.14 0.78 3.79
N ARG A 54 -11.06 -0.07 3.31
CA ARG A 54 -10.83 -0.92 2.13
C ARG A 54 -10.61 -0.11 0.84
N ALA A 55 -11.35 0.98 0.67
CA ALA A 55 -11.16 1.88 -0.46
C ALA A 55 -9.77 2.56 -0.41
N ALA A 56 -9.35 3.03 0.77
CA ALA A 56 -8.02 3.59 0.98
C ALA A 56 -6.91 2.55 0.70
N ALA A 57 -7.05 1.33 1.20
CA ALA A 57 -6.11 0.23 0.92
C ALA A 57 -5.98 -0.06 -0.59
N THR A 58 -7.09 -0.02 -1.32
CA THR A 58 -7.11 -0.19 -2.78
C THR A 58 -6.33 0.91 -3.49
N LEU A 59 -6.62 2.18 -3.18
CA LEU A 59 -5.90 3.33 -3.76
C LEU A 59 -4.40 3.30 -3.46
N LEU A 60 -4.00 2.89 -2.24
CA LEU A 60 -2.59 2.76 -1.87
C LEU A 60 -1.89 1.67 -2.71
N ARG A 61 -2.52 0.52 -2.94
CA ARG A 61 -2.00 -0.56 -3.80
C ARG A 61 -1.91 -0.14 -5.26
N GLU A 62 -2.89 0.61 -5.76
CA GLU A 62 -2.86 1.15 -7.12
C GLU A 62 -1.69 2.13 -7.31
N ASN A 63 -1.48 3.04 -6.36
CA ASN A 63 -0.34 3.96 -6.41
C ASN A 63 1.00 3.23 -6.30
N ALA A 64 1.11 2.22 -5.43
CA ALA A 64 2.30 1.38 -5.36
C ALA A 64 2.56 0.62 -6.68
N SER A 65 1.50 0.13 -7.32
CA SER A 65 1.59 -0.56 -8.62
C SER A 65 2.04 0.40 -9.72
N ARG A 66 1.56 1.64 -9.72
CA ARG A 66 2.02 2.68 -10.66
C ARG A 66 3.51 2.93 -10.52
N ILE A 67 4.03 3.05 -9.29
CA ILE A 67 5.48 3.22 -9.05
C ILE A 67 6.28 2.00 -9.51
N GLY A 68 5.79 0.78 -9.27
CA GLY A 68 6.46 -0.45 -9.72
C GLY A 68 6.38 -0.69 -11.24
N GLY A 69 5.36 -0.14 -11.90
CA GLY A 69 5.11 -0.26 -13.34
C GLY A 69 5.83 0.78 -14.20
N THR A 70 6.52 1.78 -13.63
CA THR A 70 7.27 2.80 -14.40
C THR A 70 8.70 2.39 -14.76
N ALA A 71 9.05 1.11 -14.63
CA ALA A 71 10.39 0.57 -14.93
C ALA A 71 10.42 -0.30 -16.20
N ALA A 72 9.47 -0.12 -17.13
CA ALA A 72 9.42 -0.81 -18.42
C ALA A 72 9.56 0.17 -19.59
#